data_AF-A0A319CWG3-F1
#
_entry.id   AF-A0A319CWG3-F1
#
_cell.length_a   1.000
_cell.length_b   1.000
_cell.length_c   1.000
_cell.angle_alpha   90.00
_cell.angle_beta   90.00
_cell.angle_gamma   90.00
#
_symmetry.space_group_name_H-M   'P 1'
#
loop_
_entity.id
_entity.type
_entity.pdbx_description
1 polymer ?
#
loop_
_entity_poly.entity_id
_entity_poly.type
_entity_poly.pdbx_seq_one_letter_code
_entity_poly.pdbx_strand_id
1 'polypeptide(L)'
;MASSTASLIRYSHARQPPTTNIVKYYIPKYLLPCFAPIKLPTILSLAYRAASVEGQYPRVILIRGRTKQLRNTWHMTISYKSAAHLAKGSHMTAHIYVKNKHHPVFLRTNLCTERPDTAKQASGQVVWGSVDNSQHITREIAYGYLPQRVQRMSDTCGWAYASREKRQPWEGRGGLIRFVLARAKEGVKE
;
A
#
# COMPACT_ATOMS: atom_id res chain seq x y z
N MET A 1 44.60 33.78 30.38
CA MET A 1 44.20 33.25 29.06
C MET A 1 43.16 32.15 29.29
N ALA A 2 41.90 32.39 28.93
CA ALA A 2 40.81 31.46 29.20
C ALA A 2 40.64 30.48 28.02
N SER A 3 40.77 29.18 28.30
CA SER A 3 40.55 28.10 27.35
C SER A 3 39.04 27.86 27.22
N SER A 4 38.48 28.14 26.05
CA SER A 4 37.07 27.89 25.73
C SER A 4 36.92 26.46 25.21
N THR A 5 36.55 25.53 26.09
CA THR A 5 36.15 24.17 25.73
C THR A 5 34.79 24.18 25.06
N ALA A 6 34.78 24.13 23.72
CA ALA A 6 33.58 23.88 22.95
C ALA A 6 33.17 22.40 23.10
N SER A 7 32.17 22.13 23.94
CA SER A 7 31.53 20.83 24.06
C SER A 7 30.72 20.53 22.80
N LEU A 8 31.28 19.69 21.93
CA LEU A 8 30.62 19.21 20.72
C LEU A 8 29.55 18.17 21.11
N ILE A 9 28.30 18.62 21.24
CA ILE A 9 27.16 17.74 21.48
C ILE A 9 26.98 16.87 20.23
N ARG A 10 27.50 15.64 20.27
CA ARG A 10 27.22 14.61 19.26
C ARG A 10 25.76 14.18 19.40
N TYR A 11 24.89 14.72 18.57
CA TYR A 11 23.54 14.20 18.37
C TYR A 11 23.61 12.85 17.65
N SER A 12 23.84 11.78 18.39
CA SER A 12 23.66 10.40 17.90
C SER A 12 22.17 10.04 17.94
N HIS A 13 21.39 10.59 17.02
CA HIS A 13 20.12 9.99 16.64
C HIS A 13 20.19 9.70 15.15
N ALA A 14 20.44 8.44 14.81
CA ALA A 14 20.09 7.89 13.51
C ALA A 14 18.56 7.94 13.34
N ARG A 15 18.01 9.14 13.12
CA ARG A 15 16.68 9.32 12.57
C ARG A 15 16.80 8.92 11.12
N GLN A 16 16.52 7.65 10.80
CA GLN A 16 16.22 7.31 9.42
C GLN A 16 15.10 8.27 8.97
N PRO A 17 15.30 9.04 7.89
CA PRO A 17 14.26 9.94 7.40
C PRO A 17 13.01 9.10 7.07
N PRO A 18 11.80 9.62 7.29
CA PRO A 18 10.58 8.91 6.91
C PRO A 18 10.67 8.55 5.42
N THR A 19 10.61 7.27 5.12
CA THR A 19 10.63 6.80 3.74
C THR A 19 9.24 7.01 3.15
N THR A 20 9.15 7.85 2.12
CA THR A 20 7.91 8.07 1.38
C THR A 20 7.89 7.14 0.17
N ASN A 21 6.86 6.29 0.07
CA ASN A 21 6.62 5.48 -1.11
C ASN A 21 5.47 6.06 -1.93
N ILE A 22 5.76 6.57 -3.12
CA ILE A 22 4.75 7.04 -4.06
C ILE A 22 4.32 5.86 -4.93
N VAL A 23 3.02 5.61 -4.99
CA VAL A 23 2.43 4.50 -5.76
C VAL A 23 1.43 5.01 -6.77
N LYS A 24 1.59 4.54 -8.00
CA LYS A 24 0.66 4.78 -9.10
C LYS A 24 -0.36 3.64 -9.18
N TYR A 25 -1.62 4.01 -9.10
CA TYR A 25 -2.74 3.09 -9.22
C TYR A 25 -3.39 3.24 -10.59
N TYR A 26 -3.63 2.11 -11.22
CA TYR A 26 -4.40 1.99 -12.44
C TYR A 26 -5.71 1.28 -12.15
N ILE A 27 -6.81 1.97 -12.46
CA ILE A 27 -8.15 1.51 -12.13
C ILE A 27 -8.98 1.53 -13.42
N PRO A 28 -9.42 0.37 -13.93
CA PRO A 28 -10.32 0.35 -15.07
C PRO A 28 -11.60 1.14 -14.79
N LYS A 29 -12.01 2.02 -15.72
CA LYS A 29 -13.18 2.89 -15.57
C LYS A 29 -14.47 2.11 -15.28
N TYR A 30 -14.63 0.96 -15.93
CA TYR A 30 -15.79 0.09 -15.72
C TYR A 30 -15.90 -0.49 -14.30
N LEU A 31 -14.81 -0.48 -13.51
CA LEU A 31 -14.83 -0.92 -12.11
C LEU A 31 -15.23 0.19 -11.13
N LEU A 32 -15.18 1.47 -11.53
CA LEU A 32 -15.48 2.57 -10.61
C LEU A 32 -16.89 2.52 -10.01
N PRO A 33 -17.96 2.19 -10.77
CA PRO A 33 -19.29 2.03 -10.19
C PRO A 33 -19.36 0.90 -9.17
N CYS A 34 -18.54 -0.15 -9.32
CA CYS A 34 -18.47 -1.25 -8.36
C CYS A 34 -17.88 -0.83 -7.01
N PHE A 35 -17.14 0.28 -6.97
CA PHE A 35 -16.58 0.86 -5.75
C PHE A 35 -17.48 1.97 -5.16
N ALA A 36 -18.62 2.32 -5.76
CA ALA A 36 -19.55 3.26 -5.14
C ALA A 36 -19.92 2.92 -3.67
N PRO A 37 -20.23 1.65 -3.30
CA PRO A 37 -20.52 1.32 -1.90
C PRO A 37 -19.28 1.29 -0.99
N ILE A 38 -18.07 1.29 -1.54
CA ILE A 38 -16.81 1.20 -0.80
C ILE A 38 -15.93 2.37 -1.22
N LYS A 39 -15.81 3.40 -0.38
CA LYS A 39 -14.97 4.58 -0.68
C LYS A 39 -13.65 4.18 -1.35
N LEU A 40 -13.39 4.71 -2.55
CA LEU A 40 -12.22 4.37 -3.36
C LEU A 40 -10.90 4.39 -2.55
N PRO A 41 -10.65 5.38 -1.66
CA PRO A 41 -9.51 5.35 -0.77
C PRO A 41 -9.35 4.02 -0.02
N THR A 42 -10.41 3.44 0.53
CA THR A 42 -10.36 2.17 1.27
C THR A 42 -9.83 1.04 0.39
N ILE A 43 -10.29 0.96 -0.86
CA ILE A 43 -9.81 -0.03 -1.84
C ILE A 43 -8.31 0.15 -2.12
N LEU A 44 -7.86 1.39 -2.34
CA LEU A 44 -6.46 1.68 -2.63
C LEU A 44 -5.54 1.33 -1.45
N SER A 45 -5.98 1.59 -0.21
CA SER A 45 -5.23 1.19 0.99
C SER A 45 -5.18 -0.32 1.17
N LEU A 46 -6.24 -1.06 0.83
CA LEU A 46 -6.24 -2.52 0.88
C LEU A 46 -5.29 -3.11 -0.15
N ALA A 47 -5.33 -2.58 -1.38
CA ALA A 47 -4.43 -2.99 -2.44
C ALA A 47 -2.97 -2.70 -2.09
N TYR A 48 -2.68 -1.54 -1.50
CA TYR A 48 -1.36 -1.21 -0.98
C TYR A 48 -0.89 -2.22 0.07
N ARG A 49 -1.73 -2.45 1.08
CA ARG A 49 -1.43 -3.35 2.18
C ARG A 49 -1.14 -4.76 1.68
N ALA A 50 -1.93 -5.26 0.74
CA ALA A 50 -1.74 -6.57 0.14
C ALA A 50 -0.45 -6.67 -0.68
N ALA A 51 -0.16 -5.66 -1.51
CA ALA A 51 1.05 -5.63 -2.32
C ALA A 51 2.33 -5.36 -1.51
N SER A 52 2.18 -4.87 -0.27
CA SER A 52 3.29 -4.63 0.65
C SER A 52 3.50 -5.75 1.68
N VAL A 53 2.75 -6.85 1.55
CA VAL A 53 3.01 -8.06 2.34
C VAL A 53 4.42 -8.56 2.01
N GLU A 54 5.12 -9.10 3.00
CA GLU A 54 6.55 -9.50 2.92
C GLU A 54 7.55 -8.33 2.80
N GLY A 55 7.14 -7.10 3.13
CA GLY A 55 8.04 -5.95 3.17
C GLY A 55 8.41 -5.41 1.78
N GLN A 56 7.68 -5.81 0.74
CA GLN A 56 7.82 -5.24 -0.59
C GLN A 56 7.20 -3.84 -0.62
N TYR A 57 7.77 -2.95 -1.44
CA TYR A 57 7.23 -1.60 -1.66
C TYR A 57 6.76 -1.50 -3.11
N PRO A 58 5.46 -1.65 -3.39
CA PRO A 58 4.94 -1.53 -4.75
C PRO A 58 5.13 -0.10 -5.23
N ARG A 59 5.50 0.08 -6.50
CA ARG A 59 5.52 1.38 -7.19
C ARG A 59 4.29 1.55 -8.07
N VAL A 60 3.76 0.45 -8.58
CA VAL A 60 2.59 0.45 -9.45
C VAL A 60 1.64 -0.66 -9.05
N ILE A 61 0.35 -0.36 -8.99
CA ILE A 61 -0.73 -1.31 -8.69
C ILE A 61 -1.85 -1.17 -9.72
N LEU A 62 -2.24 -2.29 -10.32
CA LEU A 62 -3.39 -2.42 -11.21
C LEU A 62 -4.52 -3.17 -10.50
N ILE A 63 -5.70 -2.55 -10.42
CA ILE A 63 -6.90 -3.21 -9.90
C ILE A 63 -7.57 -4.01 -11.02
N ARG A 64 -7.68 -5.33 -10.87
CA ARG A 64 -8.08 -6.23 -11.98
C ARG A 64 -9.52 -6.70 -11.93
N GLY A 65 -10.25 -6.46 -10.83
CA GLY A 65 -11.63 -6.91 -10.77
C GLY A 65 -12.39 -6.37 -9.57
N ARG A 66 -13.72 -6.44 -9.70
CA ARG A 66 -14.65 -6.21 -8.60
C ARG A 66 -14.49 -7.28 -7.52
N THR A 67 -14.92 -6.94 -6.31
CA THR A 67 -14.97 -7.89 -5.20
C THR A 67 -15.95 -9.04 -5.53
N LYS A 68 -15.49 -10.29 -5.44
CA LYS A 68 -16.28 -11.50 -5.69
C LYS A 68 -16.34 -12.37 -4.44
N GLN A 69 -17.47 -13.03 -4.21
CA GLN A 69 -17.62 -13.97 -3.10
C GLN A 69 -16.98 -15.32 -3.46
N LEU A 70 -16.21 -15.89 -2.53
CA LEU A 70 -15.59 -17.20 -2.61
C LEU A 70 -15.66 -17.86 -1.23
N ARG A 71 -16.40 -18.98 -1.11
CA ARG A 71 -16.51 -19.80 0.12
C ARG A 71 -16.67 -18.93 1.39
N ASN A 72 -17.66 -18.02 1.38
CA ASN A 72 -17.99 -17.09 2.48
C ASN A 72 -16.99 -15.94 2.74
N THR A 73 -15.95 -15.81 1.94
CA THR A 73 -15.06 -14.65 1.96
C THR A 73 -15.23 -13.83 0.69
N TRP A 74 -14.91 -12.55 0.75
CA TRP A 74 -14.90 -11.69 -0.41
C TRP A 74 -13.47 -11.52 -0.87
N HIS A 75 -13.22 -11.54 -2.18
CA HIS A 75 -11.87 -11.36 -2.69
C HIS A 75 -11.82 -10.40 -3.87
N MET A 76 -10.69 -9.72 -4.01
CA MET A 76 -10.35 -8.91 -5.18
C MET A 76 -8.95 -9.28 -5.66
N THR A 77 -8.73 -9.16 -6.96
CA THR A 77 -7.44 -9.46 -7.58
C THR A 77 -6.76 -8.16 -7.96
N ILE A 78 -5.49 -8.04 -7.61
CA ILE A 78 -4.62 -6.95 -8.04
C ILE A 78 -3.38 -7.54 -8.71
N SER A 79 -2.75 -6.74 -9.56
CA SER A 79 -1.39 -7.01 -10.03
C SER A 79 -0.52 -5.81 -9.68
N TYR A 80 0.71 -6.03 -9.28
CA TYR A 80 1.59 -4.96 -8.83
C TYR A 80 3.03 -5.17 -9.26
N LYS A 81 3.77 -4.07 -9.30
CA LYS A 81 5.19 -4.04 -9.63
C LYS A 81 5.96 -3.31 -8.55
N SER A 82 7.04 -3.93 -8.08
CA SER A 82 8.07 -3.26 -7.29
C SER A 82 9.07 -2.59 -8.24
N ALA A 83 10.06 -1.86 -7.72
CA ALA A 83 11.14 -1.31 -8.54
C ALA A 83 11.88 -2.41 -9.32
N ALA A 84 12.10 -3.58 -8.70
CA ALA A 84 12.77 -4.70 -9.34
C ALA A 84 11.90 -5.31 -10.47
N HIS A 85 10.60 -5.46 -10.25
CA HIS A 85 9.68 -5.98 -11.27
C HIS A 85 9.56 -5.03 -12.46
N LEU A 86 9.57 -3.71 -12.22
CA LEU A 86 9.61 -2.70 -13.29
C LEU A 86 10.87 -2.82 -14.14
N ALA A 87 12.04 -2.98 -13.53
CA ALA A 87 13.30 -3.15 -14.25
C ALA A 87 13.34 -4.44 -15.09
N LYS A 88 12.67 -5.50 -14.64
CA LYS A 88 12.59 -6.80 -15.33
C LYS A 88 11.48 -6.90 -16.38
N GLY A 89 10.51 -5.98 -16.40
CA GLY A 89 9.30 -6.13 -17.23
C GLY A 89 8.38 -7.26 -16.74
N SER A 90 8.30 -7.45 -15.43
CA SER A 90 7.48 -8.46 -14.78
C SER A 90 6.49 -7.86 -13.78
N HIS A 91 5.60 -8.69 -13.26
CA HIS A 91 4.68 -8.32 -12.19
C HIS A 91 4.33 -9.51 -11.29
N MET A 92 3.82 -9.17 -10.12
CA MET A 92 3.19 -10.10 -9.20
C MET A 92 1.67 -9.95 -9.28
N THR A 93 0.94 -11.03 -8.99
CA THR A 93 -0.51 -10.99 -8.79
C THR A 93 -0.82 -11.35 -7.35
N ALA A 94 -1.75 -10.62 -6.73
CA ALA A 94 -2.20 -10.90 -5.38
C ALA A 94 -3.72 -11.00 -5.33
N HIS A 95 -4.20 -12.03 -4.63
CA HIS A 95 -5.60 -12.16 -4.26
C HIS A 95 -5.76 -11.64 -2.83
N ILE A 96 -6.58 -10.61 -2.68
CA ILE A 96 -6.86 -9.95 -1.41
C ILE A 96 -8.16 -10.53 -0.88
N TYR A 97 -8.16 -11.09 0.31
CA TYR A 97 -9.36 -11.60 0.97
C TYR A 97 -9.83 -10.63 2.05
N VAL A 98 -11.12 -10.33 2.03
CA VAL A 98 -11.79 -9.42 2.95
C VAL A 98 -13.04 -10.07 3.55
N LYS A 99 -13.37 -9.70 4.78
CA LYS A 99 -14.49 -10.31 5.52
C LYS A 99 -15.86 -9.92 4.97
N ASN A 100 -16.03 -8.67 4.56
CA ASN A 100 -17.32 -8.14 4.10
C ASN A 100 -17.12 -7.33 2.81
N LYS A 101 -18.11 -7.40 1.91
CA LYS A 101 -18.16 -6.65 0.66
C LYS A 101 -18.15 -5.14 0.89
N HIS A 102 -18.99 -4.62 1.79
CA HIS A 102 -19.22 -3.17 1.96
C HIS A 102 -18.27 -2.53 2.98
N HIS A 103 -17.84 -3.32 3.96
CA HIS A 103 -16.86 -2.92 4.97
C HIS A 103 -15.65 -3.87 4.91
N PRO A 104 -14.76 -3.69 3.92
CA PRO A 104 -13.70 -4.65 3.66
C PRO A 104 -12.64 -4.61 4.77
N VAL A 105 -12.80 -5.52 5.74
CA VAL A 105 -11.77 -5.84 6.73
C VAL A 105 -10.79 -6.79 6.08
N PHE A 106 -9.54 -6.37 5.92
CA PHE A 106 -8.45 -7.19 5.40
C PHE A 106 -8.25 -8.44 6.26
N LEU A 107 -8.29 -9.61 5.63
CA LEU A 107 -8.03 -10.88 6.31
C LEU A 107 -6.62 -11.38 5.99
N ARG A 108 -6.34 -11.57 4.70
CA ARG A 108 -5.06 -12.09 4.19
C ARG A 108 -4.90 -11.74 2.73
N THR A 109 -3.69 -11.95 2.23
CA THR A 109 -3.44 -11.99 0.79
C THR A 109 -2.72 -13.27 0.42
N ASN A 110 -3.04 -13.81 -0.75
CA ASN A 110 -2.26 -14.87 -1.36
C ASN A 110 -1.53 -14.27 -2.55
N LEU A 111 -0.21 -14.33 -2.53
CA LEU A 111 0.64 -13.92 -3.63
C LEU A 111 0.73 -15.08 -4.63
N CYS A 112 0.62 -14.75 -5.91
CA CYS A 112 0.91 -15.67 -7.01
C CYS A 112 2.38 -15.51 -7.42
N THR A 113 2.86 -16.47 -8.20
CA THR A 113 4.20 -16.40 -8.79
C THR A 113 4.38 -15.19 -9.69
N GLU A 114 5.62 -14.72 -9.81
CA GLU A 114 6.03 -13.69 -10.74
C GLU A 114 5.69 -14.11 -12.18
N ARG A 115 5.24 -13.15 -12.99
CA ARG A 115 4.89 -13.36 -14.39
C ARG A 115 5.42 -12.21 -15.25
N PRO A 116 5.79 -12.48 -16.52
CA PRO A 116 6.15 -11.40 -17.45
C PRO A 116 4.92 -10.51 -17.73
N ASP A 117 5.14 -9.26 -18.08
CA ASP A 117 4.05 -8.32 -18.39
C ASP A 117 3.22 -8.72 -19.61
N THR A 118 3.77 -9.56 -20.49
CA THR A 118 3.10 -10.18 -21.63
C THR A 118 2.13 -11.29 -21.23
N ALA A 119 2.11 -11.70 -19.96
CA ALA A 119 1.22 -12.75 -19.48
C ALA A 119 -0.25 -12.39 -19.73
N LYS A 120 -0.96 -13.34 -20.32
CA LYS A 120 -2.37 -13.20 -20.67
C LYS A 120 -3.26 -13.65 -19.51
N GLN A 121 -4.41 -13.00 -19.40
CA GLN A 121 -5.52 -13.44 -18.56
C GLN A 121 -6.22 -14.64 -19.22
N ALA A 122 -7.11 -15.29 -18.49
CA ALA A 122 -7.96 -16.35 -19.06
C ALA A 122 -8.81 -15.87 -20.26
N SER A 123 -9.10 -14.56 -20.33
CA SER A 123 -9.78 -13.93 -21.47
C SER A 123 -8.88 -13.72 -22.70
N GLY A 124 -7.59 -14.09 -22.65
CA GLY A 124 -6.62 -13.87 -23.72
C GLY A 124 -6.01 -12.46 -23.76
N GLN A 125 -6.55 -11.50 -23.00
CA GLN A 125 -6.00 -10.14 -22.91
C GLN A 125 -4.73 -10.10 -22.05
N VAL A 126 -3.76 -9.27 -22.44
CA VAL A 126 -2.53 -9.05 -21.66
C VAL A 126 -2.85 -8.28 -20.37
N VAL A 127 -2.31 -8.72 -19.24
CA VAL A 127 -2.60 -8.10 -17.92
C VAL A 127 -2.28 -6.60 -17.90
N TRP A 128 -1.13 -6.21 -18.46
CA TRP A 128 -0.65 -4.82 -18.46
C TRP A 128 -0.79 -4.11 -19.81
N GLY A 129 -1.32 -4.76 -20.84
CA GLY A 129 -1.24 -4.29 -22.24
C GLY A 129 -2.12 -3.09 -22.61
N SER A 130 -3.03 -2.64 -21.73
CA SER A 130 -3.95 -1.52 -22.00
C SER A 130 -3.91 -0.43 -20.91
N VAL A 131 -2.88 -0.46 -20.07
CA VAL A 131 -2.82 0.35 -18.85
C VAL A 131 -2.61 1.84 -19.16
N ASP A 132 -2.01 2.17 -20.30
CA ASP A 132 -1.79 3.55 -20.77
C ASP A 132 -2.92 4.10 -21.66
N ASN A 133 -3.99 3.33 -21.89
CA ASN A 133 -5.13 3.77 -22.68
C ASN A 133 -6.17 4.51 -21.82
N SER A 134 -7.01 5.33 -22.46
CA SER A 134 -8.08 6.14 -21.84
C SER A 134 -9.14 5.33 -21.06
N GLN A 135 -9.04 4.01 -21.02
CA GLN A 135 -9.91 3.09 -20.27
C GLN A 135 -9.56 2.98 -18.78
N HIS A 136 -8.40 3.48 -18.35
CA HIS A 136 -7.98 3.48 -16.95
C HIS A 136 -7.99 4.89 -16.36
N ILE A 137 -8.40 5.01 -15.10
CA ILE A 137 -8.09 6.17 -14.27
C ILE A 137 -6.77 5.90 -13.56
N THR A 138 -5.90 6.89 -13.59
CA THR A 138 -4.66 6.89 -12.84
C THR A 138 -4.83 7.67 -11.54
N ARG A 139 -4.32 7.14 -10.42
CA ARG A 139 -4.22 7.86 -9.14
C ARG A 139 -2.83 7.69 -8.56
N GLU A 140 -2.22 8.76 -8.09
CA GLU A 140 -0.95 8.70 -7.38
C GLU A 140 -1.20 8.96 -5.90
N ILE A 141 -0.63 8.13 -5.04
CA ILE A 141 -0.78 8.24 -3.58
C ILE A 141 0.60 8.05 -2.95
N ALA A 142 0.94 8.95 -2.01
CA ALA A 142 2.13 8.84 -1.20
C ALA A 142 1.81 8.11 0.12
N TYR A 143 2.60 7.09 0.44
CA TYR A 143 2.54 6.38 1.70
C TYR A 143 3.77 6.73 2.52
N GLY A 144 3.55 7.24 3.74
CA GLY A 144 4.62 7.52 4.68
C GLY A 144 4.78 6.37 5.65
N TYR A 145 6.03 5.96 5.88
CA TYR A 145 6.38 5.01 6.92
C TYR A 145 6.96 5.76 8.11
N LEU A 146 6.28 5.64 9.26
CA LEU A 146 6.88 6.05 10.51
C LEU A 146 7.68 4.86 11.08
N PRO A 147 8.98 5.02 11.35
CA PRO A 147 9.68 4.04 12.15
C PRO A 147 8.98 3.97 13.51
N GLN A 148 8.54 2.77 13.88
CA GLN A 148 7.99 2.54 15.21
C GLN A 148 9.08 2.90 16.21
N ARG A 149 8.83 3.90 17.07
CA ARG A 149 9.68 4.08 18.24
C ARG A 149 9.58 2.78 19.01
N VAL A 150 10.67 2.01 19.02
CA VAL A 150 10.87 1.00 20.05
C VAL A 150 11.04 1.81 21.32
N GLN A 151 9.93 2.06 22.02
CA GLN A 151 9.99 2.42 23.42
C GLN A 151 10.61 1.17 24.08
N ARG A 152 11.93 1.18 24.27
CA ARG A 152 12.53 0.38 25.33
C ARG A 152 11.85 0.87 26.59
N MET A 153 10.84 0.13 27.06
CA MET A 153 10.36 0.31 28.42
C MET A 153 11.55 -0.07 29.29
N SER A 154 12.26 0.93 29.79
CA SER A 154 13.09 0.80 30.97
C SER A 154 12.19 0.35 32.12
N ASP A 155 12.60 -0.68 32.85
CA ASP A 155 11.89 -1.31 33.96
C ASP A 155 11.76 -0.42 35.21
N THR A 156 11.27 0.80 35.08
CA THR A 156 11.05 1.69 36.23
C THR A 156 9.75 2.47 36.12
N CYS A 157 8.84 2.14 37.05
CA CYS A 157 7.68 2.88 37.53
C CYS A 157 6.42 2.96 36.63
N GLY A 158 5.43 2.14 36.97
CA GLY A 158 4.25 2.63 37.70
C GLY A 158 3.12 3.32 36.92
N TRP A 159 2.09 2.52 36.65
CA TRP A 159 0.64 2.84 36.63
C TRP A 159 0.02 3.73 35.53
N ALA A 160 -1.00 3.10 34.92
CA ALA A 160 -2.29 3.62 34.47
C ALA A 160 -2.35 4.51 33.21
N TYR A 161 -2.73 3.88 32.09
CA TYR A 161 -4.01 4.16 31.44
C TYR A 161 -4.40 2.94 30.58
N ALA A 162 -5.31 2.13 31.10
CA ALA A 162 -5.99 1.10 30.33
C ALA A 162 -7.10 1.77 29.52
N SER A 163 -6.87 2.00 28.22
CA SER A 163 -7.98 2.16 27.27
C SER A 163 -7.99 0.98 26.31
N ARG A 164 -9.16 0.35 26.32
CA ARG A 164 -9.52 -0.93 25.75
C ARG A 164 -9.78 -0.75 24.26
N GLU A 165 -8.79 -1.03 23.42
CA GLU A 165 -9.04 -1.44 22.04
C GLU A 165 -8.02 -2.53 21.68
N LYS A 166 -8.47 -3.80 21.69
CA LYS A 166 -7.68 -4.94 21.21
C LYS A 166 -7.51 -4.82 19.69
N ARG A 167 -6.67 -3.90 19.23
CA ARG A 167 -6.04 -3.98 17.90
C ARG A 167 -4.82 -4.85 18.09
N GLN A 168 -4.81 -6.02 17.45
CA GLN A 168 -3.60 -6.85 17.44
C GLN A 168 -2.42 -6.00 16.95
N PRO A 169 -1.34 -5.88 17.75
CA PRO A 169 -0.12 -5.22 17.31
C PRO A 169 0.43 -6.00 16.12
N TRP A 170 0.68 -5.31 15.02
CA TRP A 170 1.46 -5.89 13.93
C TRP A 170 2.91 -6.04 14.41
N GLU A 171 3.44 -7.27 14.34
CA GLU A 171 4.88 -7.57 14.40
C GLU A 171 5.62 -7.20 13.09
N GLY A 172 5.00 -6.39 12.23
CA GLY A 172 5.65 -5.75 11.09
C GLY A 172 5.96 -4.29 11.43
N ARG A 173 7.26 -3.98 11.49
CA ARG A 173 7.85 -2.67 11.81
C ARG A 173 7.09 -1.49 11.18
N GLY A 174 6.40 -0.67 12.00
CA GLY A 174 5.93 0.66 11.62
C GLY A 174 4.43 0.81 11.33
N GLY A 175 3.83 1.88 11.88
CA GLY A 175 2.45 2.29 11.60
C GLY A 175 2.35 3.02 10.26
N LEU A 176 1.46 2.55 9.38
CA LEU A 176 1.19 3.19 8.08
C LEU A 176 0.39 4.49 8.29
N ILE A 177 0.98 5.65 7.97
CA ILE A 177 0.25 6.91 7.87
C ILE A 177 -0.06 7.18 6.40
N ARG A 178 -1.34 7.47 6.14
CA ARG A 178 -1.87 7.71 4.80
C ARG A 178 -1.88 9.21 4.51
N PHE A 179 -1.10 9.66 3.53
CA PHE A 179 -1.23 11.00 2.94
C PHE A 179 -1.79 10.87 1.52
N VAL A 180 -3.05 11.21 1.30
CA VAL A 180 -3.61 11.23 -0.06
C VAL A 180 -3.30 12.57 -0.70
N LEU A 181 -2.17 12.68 -1.40
CA LEU A 181 -1.90 13.78 -2.32
C LEU A 181 -2.47 13.39 -3.69
N ALA A 182 -3.72 13.72 -3.97
CA ALA A 182 -4.31 13.51 -5.29
C ALA A 182 -3.98 14.71 -6.20
N ARG A 183 -3.00 14.56 -7.10
CA ARG A 183 -2.91 15.45 -8.28
C ARG A 183 -3.88 14.96 -9.33
N ALA A 184 -4.98 15.68 -9.53
CA ALA A 184 -5.78 15.56 -10.74
C ALA A 184 -5.04 16.33 -11.85
N LYS A 185 -4.65 15.66 -12.94
CA LYS A 185 -4.35 16.36 -14.18
C LYS A 185 -5.69 16.68 -14.83
N GLU A 186 -6.18 17.90 -14.63
CA GLU A 186 -7.21 18.46 -15.49
C GLU A 186 -6.56 18.76 -16.84
N GLY A 187 -6.97 18.02 -17.87
CA GLY A 187 -6.61 18.37 -19.23
C GLY A 187 -7.42 19.60 -19.63
N VAL A 188 -6.75 20.74 -19.70
CA VAL A 188 -7.26 21.93 -20.40
C VAL A 188 -7.42 21.53 -21.87
N LYS A 189 -8.65 21.61 -22.37
CA LYS A 189 -8.93 21.65 -23.81
C LYS A 189 -8.81 23.10 -24.25
N GLU A 190 -7.90 23.39 -25.16
CA GLU A 190 -8.03 24.47 -26.14
C GLU A 190 -8.41 23.84 -27.48
#